data_AF-A0AA39N2E9-F1
#
_entry.id   AF-A0AA39N2E9-F1
#
_cell.length_a   1.000
_cell.length_b   1.000
_cell.length_c   1.000
_cell.angle_alpha   90.00
_cell.angle_beta   90.00
_cell.angle_gamma   90.00
#
_symmetry.space_group_name_H-M   'P 1'
#
loop_
_entity.id
_entity.type
_entity.pdbx_description
1 polymer ?
#
loop_
_entity_poly.entity_id
_entity_poly.type
_entity_poly.pdbx_seq_one_letter_code
_entity_poly.pdbx_strand_id
1 'polypeptide(L)'
;MLCSLRYPNMPGIFKKMFIKFLYPIALIIGKYPWHIYVVFVLSFSLWSRNIEQIALGCFVGAVFPGSWTIITMQEDQDNKRAAALKKVEQQFIEFNTYIDNQRASCQVDTRESDAYQLCSLTVTQQCLVSKQIAEALYSAERALAARVSPRWTDLDRITTGLGTQERRVQAIVENYLAFRSTLPFTAPHDQLDAAQQWVAQVNAAYPPIAADPVDESFL
;
A
#
# COMPACT_ATOMS: atom_id res chain seq x y z
N MET A 1 -9.93 1.29 33.82
CA MET A 1 -10.48 0.47 34.92
C MET A 1 -10.99 -0.83 34.29
N LEU A 2 -10.12 -1.83 34.19
CA LEU A 2 -10.41 -3.13 33.55
C LEU A 2 -11.13 -4.02 34.55
N CYS A 3 -12.42 -4.28 34.33
CA CYS A 3 -13.12 -5.34 35.06
C CYS A 3 -12.56 -6.70 34.65
N SER A 4 -11.67 -7.23 35.49
CA SER A 4 -11.25 -8.61 35.49
C SER A 4 -12.47 -9.50 35.80
N LEU A 5 -13.16 -9.95 34.75
CA LEU A 5 -14.12 -11.04 34.83
C LEU A 5 -13.34 -12.32 35.11
N ARG A 6 -13.15 -12.60 36.41
CA ARG A 6 -12.66 -13.86 36.95
C ARG A 6 -13.64 -14.96 36.52
N TYR A 7 -13.33 -15.64 35.41
CA TYR A 7 -14.05 -16.86 35.00
C TYR A 7 -13.98 -17.89 36.14
N PRO A 8 -15.10 -18.43 36.63
CA PRO A 8 -15.05 -19.56 37.55
C PRO A 8 -14.38 -20.73 36.81
N ASN A 9 -13.53 -21.48 37.53
CA ASN A 9 -12.80 -22.63 37.01
C ASN A 9 -13.75 -23.60 36.27
N MET A 10 -13.80 -23.51 34.94
CA MET A 10 -14.50 -24.48 34.10
C MET A 10 -13.80 -25.83 34.24
N PRO A 11 -14.51 -26.92 34.57
CA PRO A 11 -13.93 -28.26 34.61
C PRO A 11 -13.25 -28.57 33.26
N GLY A 12 -12.07 -29.19 33.28
CA GLY A 12 -11.26 -29.43 32.06
C GLY A 12 -12.00 -30.19 30.94
N ILE A 13 -13.03 -30.95 31.29
CA ILE A 13 -13.93 -31.66 30.37
C ILE A 13 -14.82 -30.68 29.59
N PHE A 14 -15.38 -29.66 30.25
CA PHE A 14 -16.16 -28.62 29.61
C PHE A 14 -15.31 -27.78 28.66
N LYS A 15 -14.07 -27.44 29.06
CA LYS A 15 -13.14 -26.68 28.21
C LYS A 15 -12.80 -27.45 26.92
N LYS A 16 -12.58 -28.77 27.02
CA LYS A 16 -12.38 -29.65 25.85
C LYS A 16 -13.61 -29.73 24.94
N MET A 17 -14.82 -29.86 25.50
CA MET A 17 -16.05 -29.87 24.70
C MET A 17 -16.31 -28.51 24.02
N PHE A 18 -16.04 -27.40 24.72
CA PHE A 18 -16.24 -26.05 24.19
C PHE A 18 -15.33 -25.77 22.99
N ILE A 19 -14.03 -26.08 23.11
CA ILE A 19 -13.07 -25.88 22.01
C ILE A 19 -13.36 -26.83 20.84
N LYS A 20 -13.77 -28.07 21.12
CA LYS A 20 -13.93 -29.09 20.08
C LYS A 20 -15.25 -28.96 19.31
N PHE A 21 -16.33 -28.47 19.95
CA PHE A 21 -17.65 -28.41 19.34
C PHE A 21 -18.20 -26.99 19.20
N LEU A 22 -18.11 -26.15 20.25
CA LEU A 22 -18.71 -24.82 20.21
C LEU A 22 -17.90 -23.82 19.38
N TYR A 23 -16.57 -23.93 19.40
CA TYR A 23 -15.70 -23.07 18.58
C TYR A 23 -15.92 -23.24 17.06
N PRO A 24 -15.91 -24.45 16.47
CA PRO A 24 -16.16 -24.60 15.03
C PRO A 24 -17.60 -24.22 14.65
N ILE A 25 -18.58 -24.48 15.52
CA ILE A 25 -19.97 -24.07 15.28
C ILE A 25 -20.08 -22.53 15.29
N ALA A 26 -19.46 -21.84 16.25
CA ALA A 26 -19.41 -20.38 16.29
C ALA A 26 -18.70 -19.78 15.05
N LEU A 27 -17.67 -20.45 14.55
CA LEU A 27 -16.91 -20.03 13.37
C LEU A 27 -17.75 -20.20 12.08
N ILE A 28 -18.53 -21.27 11.97
CA ILE A 28 -19.50 -21.48 10.89
C ILE A 28 -20.62 -20.43 10.97
N ILE A 29 -21.08 -20.11 12.18
CA ILE A 29 -22.09 -19.09 12.44
C ILE A 29 -21.62 -17.70 12.01
N GLY A 30 -20.39 -17.32 12.37
CA GLY A 30 -19.82 -16.03 11.98
C GLY A 30 -19.58 -15.92 10.47
N LYS A 31 -19.31 -17.04 9.78
CA LYS A 31 -19.02 -17.05 8.35
C LYS A 31 -20.27 -17.04 7.46
N TYR A 32 -21.38 -17.61 7.92
CA TYR A 32 -22.60 -17.74 7.10
C TYR A 32 -23.89 -17.45 7.89
N PRO A 33 -24.12 -16.21 8.33
CA PRO A 33 -25.28 -15.83 9.13
C PRO A 33 -26.62 -16.07 8.39
N TRP A 34 -26.61 -16.00 7.06
CA TRP A 34 -27.79 -16.26 6.21
C TRP A 34 -28.28 -17.71 6.27
N HIS A 35 -27.39 -18.69 6.37
CA HIS A 35 -27.80 -20.10 6.48
C HIS A 35 -28.53 -20.36 7.80
N ILE A 36 -28.10 -19.70 8.87
CA ILE A 36 -28.74 -19.81 10.18
C ILE A 36 -30.06 -19.07 10.20
N TYR A 37 -30.13 -17.90 9.57
CA TYR A 37 -31.40 -17.20 9.39
C TYR A 37 -32.42 -18.06 8.64
N VAL A 38 -32.04 -18.70 7.53
CA VAL A 38 -32.92 -19.59 6.77
C VAL A 38 -33.39 -20.77 7.63
N VAL A 39 -32.49 -21.42 8.37
CA VAL A 39 -32.87 -22.53 9.28
C VAL A 39 -33.77 -22.05 10.42
N PHE A 40 -33.52 -20.85 10.97
CA PHE A 40 -34.33 -20.23 12.01
C PHE A 40 -35.74 -19.93 11.50
N VAL A 41 -35.87 -19.30 10.32
CA VAL A 41 -37.16 -19.00 9.70
C VAL A 41 -37.95 -20.27 9.41
N LEU A 42 -37.31 -21.32 8.88
CA LEU A 42 -37.98 -22.61 8.59
C LEU A 42 -38.44 -23.30 9.88
N SER A 43 -37.58 -23.36 10.90
CA SER A 43 -37.91 -23.99 12.19
C SER A 43 -39.01 -23.23 12.94
N PHE A 44 -38.95 -21.89 12.92
CA PHE A 44 -39.91 -21.03 13.57
C PHE A 44 -41.28 -21.07 12.87
N SER A 45 -41.30 -21.18 11.54
CA SER A 45 -42.53 -21.36 10.74
C SER A 45 -43.18 -22.73 10.94
N LEU A 46 -42.38 -23.77 11.22
CA LEU A 46 -42.91 -25.11 11.52
C LEU A 46 -43.50 -25.22 12.93
N TRP A 47 -43.00 -24.41 13.87
CA TRP A 47 -43.38 -24.52 15.29
C TRP A 47 -44.48 -23.54 15.70
N SER A 48 -44.51 -22.34 15.13
CA SER A 48 -45.53 -21.34 15.43
C SER A 48 -46.75 -21.50 14.52
N ARG A 49 -47.96 -21.40 15.10
CA ARG A 49 -49.23 -21.33 14.35
C ARG A 49 -49.76 -19.89 14.20
N ASN A 50 -49.12 -18.93 14.85
CA ASN A 50 -49.57 -17.54 14.85
C ASN A 50 -48.71 -16.71 13.88
N ILE A 51 -49.35 -16.26 12.80
CA ILE A 51 -48.71 -15.55 11.68
C ILE A 51 -48.07 -14.23 12.14
N GLU A 52 -48.67 -13.52 13.09
CA GLU A 52 -48.12 -12.25 13.61
C GLU A 52 -46.79 -12.46 14.36
N GLN A 53 -46.69 -13.54 15.14
CA GLN A 53 -45.45 -13.89 15.83
C GLN A 53 -44.37 -14.35 14.85
N ILE A 54 -44.74 -15.09 13.79
CA ILE A 54 -43.84 -15.49 12.70
C ILE A 54 -43.27 -14.25 12.01
N ALA A 55 -44.12 -13.27 11.66
CA ALA A 55 -43.70 -12.06 10.99
C ALA A 55 -42.70 -11.24 11.86
N LEU A 56 -43.01 -11.05 13.15
CA LEU A 56 -42.13 -10.31 14.07
C LEU A 56 -40.79 -11.03 14.27
N GLY A 57 -40.82 -12.35 14.48
CA GLY A 57 -39.63 -13.17 14.66
C GLY A 57 -38.74 -13.20 13.41
N CYS A 58 -39.35 -13.29 12.22
CA CYS A 58 -38.62 -13.23 10.95
C CYS A 58 -38.01 -11.85 10.70
N PHE A 59 -38.69 -10.77 11.09
CA PHE A 59 -38.18 -9.41 10.97
C PHE A 59 -36.96 -9.18 11.87
N VAL A 60 -37.08 -9.48 13.17
CA VAL A 60 -35.95 -9.38 14.12
C VAL A 60 -34.81 -10.31 13.71
N GLY A 61 -35.17 -11.52 13.27
CA GLY A 61 -34.23 -12.50 12.75
C GLY A 61 -33.51 -12.03 11.47
N ALA A 62 -34.13 -11.20 10.62
CA ALA A 62 -33.55 -10.68 9.37
C ALA A 62 -32.62 -9.49 9.59
N VAL A 63 -32.91 -8.67 10.59
CA VAL A 63 -32.06 -7.52 10.96
C VAL A 63 -30.67 -8.00 11.36
N PHE A 64 -30.58 -9.11 12.10
CA PHE A 64 -29.30 -9.66 12.56
C PHE A 64 -28.30 -10.04 11.43
N PRO A 65 -28.64 -10.92 10.45
CA PRO A 65 -27.76 -11.23 9.32
C PRO A 65 -27.53 -10.02 8.43
N GLY A 66 -28.53 -9.14 8.27
CA GLY A 66 -28.37 -7.88 7.54
C GLY A 66 -27.29 -6.99 8.15
N SER A 67 -27.41 -6.66 9.44
CA SER A 67 -26.41 -5.88 10.18
C SER A 67 -25.04 -6.56 10.20
N TRP A 68 -24.99 -7.89 10.38
CA TRP A 68 -23.74 -8.65 10.34
C TRP A 68 -23.06 -8.53 8.98
N THR A 69 -23.79 -8.68 7.88
CA THR A 69 -23.21 -8.55 6.52
C THR A 69 -22.63 -7.18 6.27
N ILE A 70 -23.31 -6.11 6.71
CA ILE A 70 -22.80 -4.73 6.59
C ILE A 70 -21.51 -4.58 7.40
N ILE A 71 -21.48 -5.05 8.65
CA ILE A 71 -20.29 -4.97 9.50
C ILE A 71 -19.13 -5.75 8.88
N THR A 72 -19.35 -6.99 8.44
CA THR A 72 -18.28 -7.80 7.83
C THR A 72 -17.78 -7.25 6.50
N MET A 73 -18.66 -6.66 5.70
CA MET A 73 -18.28 -6.01 4.44
C MET A 73 -17.43 -4.76 4.71
N GLN A 74 -17.80 -3.99 5.73
CA GLN A 74 -17.02 -2.84 6.17
C GLN A 74 -15.66 -3.26 6.74
N GLU A 75 -15.61 -4.30 7.57
CA GLU A 75 -14.37 -4.85 8.11
C GLU A 75 -13.45 -5.41 7.01
N ASP A 76 -14.00 -6.10 6.00
CA ASP A 76 -13.23 -6.57 4.85
C ASP A 76 -12.69 -5.41 4.00
N GLN A 77 -13.49 -4.35 3.80
CA GLN A 77 -13.03 -3.13 3.13
C GLN A 77 -11.91 -2.43 3.90
N ASP A 78 -12.04 -2.31 5.22
CA ASP A 78 -11.02 -1.70 6.09
C ASP A 78 -9.73 -2.53 6.10
N ASN A 79 -9.83 -3.86 6.14
CA ASN A 79 -8.68 -4.76 6.08
C ASN A 79 -7.96 -4.68 4.73
N LYS A 80 -8.71 -4.69 3.61
CA LYS A 80 -8.13 -4.50 2.27
C LYS A 80 -7.43 -3.15 2.16
N ARG A 81 -8.02 -2.10 2.72
CA ARG A 81 -7.43 -0.76 2.74
C ARG A 81 -6.14 -0.72 3.55
N ALA A 82 -6.15 -1.26 4.77
CA ALA A 82 -4.95 -1.33 5.61
C ALA A 82 -3.82 -2.10 4.91
N ALA A 83 -4.13 -3.20 4.21
CA ALA A 83 -3.15 -3.94 3.43
C ALA A 83 -2.59 -3.11 2.26
N ALA A 84 -3.41 -2.31 1.58
CA ALA A 84 -2.97 -1.45 0.50
C ALA A 84 -2.10 -0.28 0.99
N LEU A 85 -2.46 0.38 2.08
CA LEU A 85 -1.63 1.44 2.71
C LEU A 85 -0.26 0.88 3.12
N LYS A 86 -0.25 -0.29 3.76
CA LYS A 86 0.99 -0.99 4.12
C LYS A 86 1.86 -1.32 2.90
N LYS A 87 1.24 -1.67 1.77
CA LYS A 87 1.96 -1.90 0.52
C LYS A 87 2.61 -0.61 -0.01
N VAL A 88 1.91 0.53 0.04
CA VAL A 88 2.48 1.83 -0.36
C VAL A 88 3.65 2.21 0.54
N GLU A 89 3.51 2.07 1.86
CA GLU A 89 4.61 2.29 2.82
C GLU A 89 5.82 1.42 2.49
N GLN A 90 5.61 0.13 2.24
CA GLN A 90 6.68 -0.78 1.86
C GLN A 90 7.37 -0.36 0.56
N GLN A 91 6.61 -0.02 -0.48
CA GLN A 91 7.17 0.45 -1.76
C GLN A 91 7.98 1.73 -1.58
N PHE A 92 7.52 2.67 -0.75
CA PHE A 92 8.25 3.90 -0.45
C PHE A 92 9.58 3.62 0.26
N ILE A 93 9.59 2.70 1.24
CA ILE A 93 10.82 2.30 1.94
C ILE A 93 11.81 1.61 0.99
N GLU A 94 11.33 0.68 0.17
CA GLU A 94 12.14 -0.02 -0.84
C GLU A 94 12.74 0.98 -1.84
N PHE A 95 11.93 1.91 -2.35
CA PHE A 95 12.37 2.94 -3.27
C PHE A 95 13.44 3.85 -2.65
N ASN A 96 13.25 4.31 -1.41
CA ASN A 96 14.26 5.12 -0.72
C ASN A 96 15.56 4.38 -0.49
N THR A 97 15.47 3.10 -0.09
CA THR A 97 16.64 2.24 0.11
C THR A 97 17.40 2.06 -1.21
N TYR A 98 16.67 1.87 -2.31
CA TYR A 98 17.25 1.78 -3.65
C TYR A 98 17.96 3.10 -4.03
N ILE A 99 17.31 4.25 -3.86
CA ILE A 99 17.90 5.57 -4.14
C ILE A 99 19.18 5.79 -3.35
N ASP A 100 19.17 5.51 -2.05
CA ASP A 100 20.31 5.74 -1.17
C ASP A 100 21.48 4.80 -1.55
N ASN A 101 21.19 3.54 -1.91
CA ASN A 101 22.19 2.61 -2.44
C ASN A 101 22.77 3.06 -3.79
N GLN A 102 21.93 3.54 -4.72
CA GLN A 102 22.41 4.02 -6.02
C GLN A 102 23.20 5.32 -5.91
N ARG A 103 22.87 6.18 -4.94
CA ARG A 103 23.66 7.37 -4.65
C ARG A 103 25.08 7.00 -4.19
N ALA A 104 25.20 5.97 -3.35
CA ALA A 104 26.49 5.44 -2.93
C ALA A 104 27.26 4.78 -4.09
N SER A 105 26.58 4.05 -4.99
CA SER A 105 27.22 3.40 -6.15
C SER A 105 27.67 4.40 -7.22
N CYS A 106 26.92 5.49 -7.38
CA CYS A 106 27.20 6.55 -8.34
C CYS A 106 28.18 7.59 -7.80
N GLN A 107 28.55 7.55 -6.51
CA GLN A 107 29.57 8.44 -5.97
C GLN A 107 30.90 8.21 -6.69
N VAL A 108 31.43 9.31 -7.20
CA VAL A 108 32.68 9.37 -7.94
C VAL A 108 33.81 9.66 -6.95
N ASP A 109 34.92 8.92 -7.06
CA ASP A 109 36.10 9.21 -6.27
C ASP A 109 36.74 10.52 -6.75
N THR A 110 37.39 11.25 -5.85
CA THR A 110 38.00 12.58 -6.13
C THR A 110 39.06 12.57 -7.25
N ARG A 111 39.45 11.39 -7.72
CA ARG A 111 40.46 11.16 -8.77
C ARG A 111 39.87 10.90 -10.16
N GLU A 112 38.55 10.74 -10.31
CA GLU A 112 37.94 10.52 -11.63
C GLU A 112 37.80 11.83 -12.43
N SER A 113 37.76 11.70 -13.77
CA SER A 113 37.62 12.80 -14.73
C SER A 113 36.33 13.61 -14.55
N ASP A 114 36.37 14.90 -14.91
CA ASP A 114 35.23 15.83 -14.89
C ASP A 114 33.99 15.28 -15.61
N ALA A 115 34.18 14.44 -16.63
CA ALA A 115 33.11 13.74 -17.35
C ALA A 115 32.29 12.81 -16.43
N TYR A 116 32.96 12.03 -15.56
CA TYR A 116 32.28 11.15 -14.60
C TYR A 116 31.56 11.95 -13.53
N GLN A 117 32.19 13.03 -13.04
CA GLN A 117 31.58 13.92 -12.04
C GLN A 117 30.30 14.55 -12.57
N LEU A 118 30.30 15.05 -13.81
CA LEU A 118 29.13 15.65 -14.45
C LEU A 118 27.94 14.68 -14.54
N CYS A 119 28.18 13.46 -15.04
CA CYS A 119 27.15 12.44 -15.17
C CYS A 119 26.63 11.97 -13.79
N SER A 120 27.53 11.71 -12.83
CA SER A 120 27.18 11.31 -11.46
C SER A 120 26.34 12.37 -10.75
N LEU A 121 26.69 13.64 -10.90
CA LEU A 121 25.94 14.75 -10.32
C LEU A 121 24.53 14.84 -10.92
N THR A 122 24.42 14.64 -12.24
CA THR A 122 23.13 14.62 -12.94
C THR A 122 22.23 13.47 -12.45
N VAL A 123 22.77 12.25 -12.33
CA VAL A 123 22.02 11.10 -11.77
C VAL A 123 21.59 11.38 -10.35
N THR A 124 22.50 11.88 -9.52
CA THR A 124 22.20 12.22 -8.12
C THR A 124 21.07 13.25 -8.02
N GLN A 125 21.08 14.27 -8.88
CA GLN A 125 20.03 15.28 -8.93
C GLN A 125 18.68 14.69 -9.34
N GLN A 126 18.64 13.83 -10.36
CA GLN A 126 17.39 13.16 -10.78
C GLN A 126 16.85 12.20 -9.70
N CYS A 127 17.73 11.50 -8.99
CA CYS A 127 17.37 10.67 -7.83
C CYS A 127 16.76 11.52 -6.71
N LEU A 128 17.37 12.66 -6.38
CA LEU A 128 16.86 13.57 -5.35
C LEU A 128 15.48 14.14 -5.70
N VAL A 129 15.29 14.57 -6.94
CA VAL A 129 13.98 15.07 -7.42
C VAL A 129 12.92 13.96 -7.32
N SER A 130 13.25 12.75 -7.76
CA SER A 130 12.31 11.61 -7.70
C SER A 130 11.97 11.24 -6.25
N LYS A 131 12.95 11.33 -5.33
CA LYS A 131 12.75 11.14 -3.88
C LYS A 131 11.77 12.16 -3.30
N GLN A 132 11.93 13.44 -3.62
CA GLN A 132 11.02 14.49 -3.15
C GLN A 132 9.57 14.28 -3.64
N ILE A 133 9.38 13.84 -4.88
CA ILE A 133 8.06 13.51 -5.41
C ILE A 133 7.47 12.31 -4.68
N ALA A 134 8.27 11.26 -4.45
CA ALA A 134 7.81 10.08 -3.72
C ALA A 134 7.43 10.44 -2.27
N GLU A 135 8.19 11.31 -1.61
CA GLU A 135 7.87 11.85 -0.28
C GLU A 135 6.55 12.64 -0.27
N ALA A 136 6.30 13.46 -1.29
CA ALA A 136 5.03 14.18 -1.44
C ALA A 136 3.84 13.23 -1.69
N LEU A 137 4.03 12.17 -2.49
CA LEU A 137 3.01 11.15 -2.71
C LEU A 137 2.73 10.34 -1.43
N TYR A 138 3.77 10.03 -0.65
CA TYR A 138 3.63 9.33 0.62
C TYR A 138 2.95 10.21 1.70
N SER A 139 3.23 11.52 1.73
CA SER A 139 2.53 12.42 2.64
C SER A 139 1.06 12.59 2.29
N ALA A 140 0.72 12.63 0.99
CA ALA A 140 -0.66 12.62 0.51
C ALA A 140 -1.38 11.31 0.89
N GLU A 141 -0.68 10.17 0.87
CA GLU A 141 -1.21 8.89 1.36
C GLU A 141 -1.57 8.95 2.84
N ARG A 142 -0.69 9.49 3.69
CA ARG A 142 -0.99 9.67 5.12
C ARG A 142 -2.18 10.57 5.35
N ALA A 143 -2.30 11.64 4.56
CA ALA A 143 -3.46 12.54 4.63
C ALA A 143 -4.76 11.81 4.23
N LEU A 144 -4.72 10.93 3.22
CA LEU A 144 -5.85 10.07 2.85
C LEU A 144 -6.16 9.02 3.92
N ALA A 145 -5.14 8.44 4.56
CA ALA A 145 -5.32 7.49 5.66
C ALA A 145 -6.08 8.13 6.85
N ALA A 146 -5.85 9.42 7.12
CA ALA A 146 -6.55 10.18 8.15
C ALA A 146 -8.02 10.48 7.82
N ARG A 147 -8.46 10.32 6.56
CA ARG A 147 -9.86 10.56 6.16
C ARG A 147 -10.75 9.39 6.57
N VAL A 148 -11.97 9.72 7.01
CA VAL A 148 -13.03 8.76 7.39
C VAL A 148 -13.46 7.91 6.19
N SER A 149 -13.39 8.44 4.96
CA SER A 149 -13.72 7.71 3.73
C SER A 149 -12.94 8.26 2.52
N PRO A 150 -11.67 7.86 2.31
CA PRO A 150 -10.94 8.20 1.09
C PRO A 150 -11.42 7.34 -0.07
N ARG A 151 -11.30 7.87 -1.29
CA ARG A 151 -11.61 7.11 -2.50
C ARG A 151 -10.45 6.19 -2.85
N TRP A 152 -10.77 4.94 -3.21
CA TRP A 152 -9.81 3.96 -3.72
C TRP A 152 -9.02 4.45 -4.94
N THR A 153 -9.63 5.31 -5.75
CA THR A 153 -8.98 5.96 -6.91
C THR A 153 -7.77 6.80 -6.53
N ASP A 154 -7.81 7.43 -5.35
CA ASP A 154 -6.72 8.31 -4.90
C ASP A 154 -5.52 7.47 -4.46
N LEU A 155 -5.78 6.34 -3.81
CA LEU A 155 -4.75 5.37 -3.40
C LEU A 155 -4.09 4.69 -4.60
N ASP A 156 -4.87 4.32 -5.61
CA ASP A 156 -4.37 3.72 -6.85
C ASP A 156 -3.48 4.70 -7.63
N ARG A 157 -3.88 5.99 -7.67
CA ARG A 157 -3.08 7.07 -8.27
C ARG A 157 -1.74 7.24 -7.55
N ILE A 158 -1.71 7.20 -6.23
CA ILE A 158 -0.47 7.30 -5.44
C ILE A 158 0.44 6.11 -5.72
N THR A 159 -0.11 4.90 -5.66
CA THR A 159 0.63 3.65 -5.90
C THR A 159 1.26 3.65 -7.30
N THR A 160 0.48 4.05 -8.32
CA THR A 160 0.95 4.18 -9.70
C THR A 160 2.00 5.28 -9.85
N GLY A 161 1.83 6.39 -9.12
CA GLY A 161 2.79 7.49 -9.07
C GLY A 161 4.15 7.05 -8.53
N LEU A 162 4.18 6.37 -7.37
CA LEU A 162 5.41 5.81 -6.79
C LEU A 162 6.09 4.84 -7.76
N GLY A 163 5.33 3.88 -8.30
CA GLY A 163 5.89 2.91 -9.25
C GLY A 163 6.40 3.54 -10.55
N THR A 164 5.91 4.72 -10.91
CA THR A 164 6.42 5.48 -12.07
C THR A 164 7.74 6.18 -11.74
N GLN A 165 7.88 6.75 -10.53
CA GLN A 165 9.15 7.33 -10.07
C GLN A 165 10.24 6.25 -9.93
N GLU A 166 9.88 5.09 -9.40
CA GLU A 166 10.77 3.93 -9.31
C GLU A 166 11.33 3.52 -10.68
N ARG A 167 10.44 3.28 -11.66
CA ARG A 167 10.84 2.94 -13.03
C ARG A 167 11.69 4.02 -13.69
N ARG A 168 11.38 5.31 -13.46
CA ARG A 168 12.16 6.44 -13.97
C ARG A 168 13.59 6.40 -13.45
N VAL A 169 13.77 6.28 -12.14
CA VAL A 169 15.10 6.26 -11.52
C VAL A 169 15.87 5.03 -11.97
N GLN A 170 15.23 3.86 -11.99
CA GLN A 170 15.87 2.63 -12.44
C GLN A 170 16.40 2.77 -13.87
N ALA A 171 15.59 3.32 -14.79
CA ALA A 171 16.01 3.53 -16.16
C ALA A 171 17.20 4.51 -16.29
N ILE A 172 17.21 5.60 -15.51
CA ILE A 172 18.30 6.58 -15.51
C ILE A 172 19.59 5.95 -14.98
N VAL A 173 19.51 5.21 -13.87
CA VAL A 173 20.66 4.55 -13.25
C VAL A 173 21.22 3.46 -14.17
N GLU A 174 20.38 2.60 -14.74
CA GLU A 174 20.81 1.57 -15.68
C GLU A 174 21.49 2.17 -16.92
N ASN A 175 20.92 3.26 -17.47
CA ASN A 175 21.51 3.98 -18.58
C ASN A 175 22.87 4.59 -18.20
N TYR A 176 22.99 5.17 -17.01
CA TYR A 176 24.26 5.70 -16.51
C TYR A 176 25.32 4.61 -16.33
N LEU A 177 24.95 3.46 -15.73
CA LEU A 177 25.90 2.35 -15.55
C LEU A 177 26.38 1.80 -16.89
N ALA A 178 25.49 1.68 -17.87
CA ALA A 178 25.86 1.31 -19.23
C ALA A 178 26.81 2.35 -19.84
N PHE A 179 26.49 3.64 -19.76
CA PHE A 179 27.35 4.72 -20.25
C PHE A 179 28.73 4.71 -19.57
N ARG A 180 28.77 4.59 -18.24
CA ARG A 180 30.01 4.51 -17.44
C ARG A 180 30.90 3.35 -17.88
N SER A 181 30.31 2.21 -18.25
CA SER A 181 31.06 1.06 -18.77
C SER A 181 31.66 1.30 -20.16
N THR A 182 31.03 2.16 -20.97
CA THR A 182 31.49 2.48 -22.33
C THR A 182 32.47 3.65 -22.40
N LEU A 183 32.46 4.54 -21.40
CA LEU A 183 33.29 5.76 -21.37
C LEU A 183 34.81 5.50 -21.45
N PRO A 184 35.38 4.44 -20.83
CA PRO A 184 36.81 4.14 -20.95
C PRO A 184 37.28 3.83 -22.39
N PHE A 185 36.36 3.42 -23.27
CA PHE A 185 36.66 3.17 -24.68
C PHE A 185 36.59 4.42 -25.55
N THR A 186 36.11 5.54 -24.99
CA THR A 186 36.08 6.85 -25.65
C THR A 186 37.42 7.55 -25.43
N ALA A 187 37.93 8.21 -26.47
CA ALA A 187 39.19 8.95 -26.37
C ALA A 187 39.10 9.99 -25.25
N PRO A 188 40.14 10.17 -24.41
CA PRO A 188 40.07 11.05 -23.23
C PRO A 188 39.65 12.50 -23.54
N HIS A 189 39.96 12.99 -24.74
CA HIS A 189 39.58 14.33 -25.19
C HIS A 189 38.06 14.44 -25.48
N ASP A 190 37.43 13.35 -25.92
CA ASP A 190 36.02 13.31 -26.33
C ASP A 190 35.09 12.87 -25.18
N GLN A 191 35.66 12.44 -24.05
CA GLN A 191 34.89 11.94 -22.89
C GLN A 191 33.96 13.01 -22.30
N LEU A 192 34.41 14.27 -22.26
CA LEU A 192 33.60 15.36 -21.72
C LEU A 192 32.41 15.69 -22.65
N ASP A 193 32.65 15.72 -23.97
CA ASP A 193 31.61 15.96 -24.96
C ASP A 193 30.57 14.83 -24.97
N ALA A 194 31.04 13.58 -24.87
CA ALA A 194 30.15 12.42 -24.73
C ALA A 194 29.30 12.49 -23.45
N ALA A 195 29.90 12.92 -22.32
CA ALA A 195 29.19 13.11 -21.06
C ALA A 195 28.14 14.22 -21.16
N GLN A 196 28.47 15.36 -21.77
CA GLN A 196 27.51 16.44 -22.00
C GLN A 196 26.35 15.99 -22.89
N GLN A 197 26.63 15.26 -23.96
CA GLN A 197 25.61 14.73 -24.85
C GLN A 197 24.69 13.74 -24.13
N TRP A 198 25.25 12.88 -23.29
CA TRP A 198 24.49 11.96 -22.45
C TRP A 198 23.59 12.71 -21.47
N VAL A 199 24.11 13.72 -20.77
CA VAL A 199 23.34 14.57 -19.85
C VAL A 199 22.20 15.28 -20.58
N ALA A 200 22.44 15.80 -21.79
CA ALA A 200 21.42 16.43 -22.60
C ALA A 200 20.30 15.44 -22.98
N GLN A 201 20.64 14.21 -23.34
CA GLN A 201 19.65 13.16 -23.63
C GLN A 201 18.82 12.78 -22.40
N VAL A 202 19.48 12.62 -21.25
CA VAL A 202 18.79 12.30 -19.99
C VAL A 202 17.85 13.43 -19.59
N ASN A 203 18.30 14.68 -19.65
CA ASN A 203 17.45 15.83 -19.30
C ASN A 203 16.33 16.06 -20.32
N ALA A 204 16.50 15.69 -21.59
CA ALA A 204 15.43 15.73 -22.57
C ALA A 204 14.38 14.63 -22.34
N ALA A 205 14.81 13.40 -22.01
CA ALA A 205 13.92 12.27 -21.72
C ALA A 205 13.23 12.39 -20.35
N TYR A 206 13.94 12.95 -19.38
CA TYR A 206 13.53 13.08 -17.99
C TYR A 206 13.76 14.52 -17.55
N PRO A 207 12.87 15.44 -17.94
CA PRO A 207 13.00 16.83 -17.56
C PRO A 207 13.19 16.92 -16.04
N PRO A 208 14.24 17.59 -15.55
CA PRO A 208 14.24 18.01 -14.16
C PRO A 208 12.97 18.84 -14.01
N ILE A 209 12.11 18.43 -13.08
CA ILE A 209 10.89 19.19 -12.80
C ILE A 209 11.39 20.57 -12.42
N ALA A 210 11.03 21.56 -13.24
CA ALA A 210 11.23 22.95 -12.87
C ALA A 210 10.67 23.09 -11.45
N ALA A 211 11.36 23.83 -10.59
CA ALA A 211 10.81 24.24 -9.31
C ALA A 211 9.61 25.17 -9.57
N ASP A 212 8.54 24.62 -10.14
CA ASP A 212 7.22 25.21 -10.19
C ASP A 212 6.59 24.81 -8.85
N PRO A 213 6.01 25.78 -8.12
CA PRO A 213 5.51 25.54 -6.80
C PRO A 213 4.47 24.43 -6.90
N VAL A 214 4.59 23.45 -6.00
CA VAL A 214 3.58 22.43 -5.74
C VAL A 214 2.21 23.07 -5.91
N ASP A 215 1.52 22.64 -6.96
CA ASP A 215 0.21 23.13 -7.33
C ASP A 215 -0.70 22.92 -6.11
N GLU A 216 -1.10 24.01 -5.45
CA GLU A 216 -1.89 24.02 -4.21
C GLU A 216 -3.28 23.38 -4.39
N SER A 217 -3.59 22.88 -5.58
CA SER A 217 -4.80 22.12 -5.89
C SER A 217 -4.92 20.77 -5.16
N PHE A 218 -3.89 20.36 -4.41
CA PHE A 218 -3.87 19.14 -3.59
C PHE A 218 -4.07 19.34 -2.07
N LEU A 219 -4.32 20.57 -1.59
CA LEU A 219 -4.71 20.84 -0.19
C LEU A 219 -6.23 20.74 0.01
#